data_AF-A0A453C9Y0-F1
#
_entry.id   AF-A0A453C9Y0-F1
#
_cell.length_a   1.000
_cell.length_b   1.000
_cell.length_c   1.000
_cell.angle_alpha   90.00
_cell.angle_beta   90.00
_cell.angle_gamma   90.00
#
_symmetry.space_group_name_H-M   'P 1'
#
loop_
_entity.id
_entity.type
_entity.pdbx_description
1 polymer ?
#
loop_
_entity_poly.entity_id
_entity_poly.type
_entity_poly.pdbx_seq_one_letter_code
_entity_poly.pdbx_strand_id
1 'polypeptide(L)'
;AQRDRHGEIEAEWTLDTPSVNRNKLSRMAVLLRPAAIAGGRQVWPVAEEQADAAAAASQRLVEAVARGDSREAGELLASGRADVNYAGVVWLDARRVAEAALREGAAAELRASREEIRADVSPLFLAAGNGDVALVRALL
;
A
#
# COMPACT_ATOMS: atom_id res chain seq x y z
N ALA A 1 -49.30 13.44 30.91
CA ALA A 1 -48.85 13.32 32.31
C ALA A 1 -48.93 11.86 32.73
N GLN A 2 -47.79 11.18 32.80
CA GLN A 2 -47.62 9.92 33.52
C GLN A 2 -46.14 9.94 33.96
N ARG A 3 -45.92 9.86 35.27
CA ARG A 3 -44.60 9.84 35.92
C ARG A 3 -44.16 8.39 36.02
N ASP A 4 -42.96 8.07 35.55
CA ASP A 4 -42.21 6.93 36.05
C ASP A 4 -40.90 7.39 36.72
N ARG A 5 -40.65 6.78 37.88
CA ARG A 5 -39.47 6.98 38.72
C ARG A 5 -38.35 6.15 38.12
N HIS A 6 -37.43 6.76 37.39
CA HIS A 6 -35.99 6.45 37.29
C HIS A 6 -35.43 7.46 36.28
N GLY A 7 -34.51 8.31 36.75
CA GLY A 7 -34.07 9.50 36.03
C GLY A 7 -33.10 9.20 34.89
N GLU A 8 -33.63 8.88 33.71
CA GLU A 8 -32.94 9.07 32.44
C GLU A 8 -33.85 9.86 31.49
N ILE A 9 -33.39 11.05 31.12
CA ILE A 9 -34.00 11.86 30.09
C ILE A 9 -33.52 11.28 28.75
N GLU A 10 -34.25 10.31 28.20
CA GLU A 10 -34.06 9.98 26.78
C GLU A 10 -34.63 11.14 25.97
N ALA A 11 -33.73 11.97 25.44
CA ALA A 11 -34.09 12.97 24.46
C ALA A 11 -34.54 12.27 23.18
N GLU A 12 -35.86 12.22 22.99
CA GLU A 12 -36.51 11.84 21.74
C GLU A 12 -36.15 12.88 20.67
N TRP A 13 -35.08 12.63 19.93
CA TRP A 13 -34.78 13.38 18.71
C TRP A 13 -35.54 12.74 17.55
N THR A 14 -36.72 13.28 17.26
CA THR A 14 -37.44 13.02 16.02
C THR A 14 -36.66 13.64 14.86
N LEU A 15 -35.65 12.94 14.36
CA LEU A 15 -35.06 13.26 13.07
C LEU A 15 -35.90 12.59 12.00
N ASP A 16 -36.79 13.37 11.39
CA ASP A 16 -37.43 13.05 10.12
C ASP A 16 -36.33 12.93 9.06
N THR A 17 -35.75 11.74 8.96
CA THR A 17 -34.76 11.41 7.94
C THR A 17 -35.51 10.85 6.74
N PRO A 18 -35.34 11.42 5.54
CA PRO A 18 -35.98 10.85 4.36
C PRO A 18 -35.48 9.43 4.21
N SER A 19 -36.42 8.49 4.01
CA SER A 19 -36.16 7.05 3.96
C SER A 19 -35.04 6.71 2.98
N VAL A 20 -33.82 6.60 3.49
CA VAL A 20 -32.69 6.03 2.75
C VAL A 20 -32.94 4.52 2.73
N ASN A 21 -33.33 4.04 1.56
CA ASN A 21 -33.60 2.65 1.29
C ASN A 21 -32.34 1.80 1.61
N ARG A 22 -32.35 1.12 2.76
CA ARG A 22 -31.24 0.31 3.29
C ARG A 22 -30.79 -0.81 2.35
N ASN A 23 -31.58 -1.13 1.32
CA ASN A 23 -31.24 -2.12 0.30
C ASN A 23 -30.31 -1.60 -0.82
N LYS A 24 -29.82 -0.36 -0.75
CA LYS A 24 -28.86 0.23 -1.72
C LYS A 24 -27.45 0.43 -1.19
N LEU A 25 -27.14 -0.02 0.03
CA LEU A 25 -25.76 -0.13 0.49
C LEU A 25 -25.17 -1.45 0.00
N SER A 26 -24.92 -1.53 -1.31
CA SER A 26 -24.05 -2.56 -1.86
C SER A 26 -22.75 -2.57 -1.07
N ARG A 27 -22.43 -3.72 -0.49
CA ARG A 27 -21.27 -3.99 0.36
C ARG A 27 -19.97 -3.51 -0.32
N MET A 28 -19.50 -2.31 0.04
CA MET A 28 -18.15 -1.87 -0.29
C MET A 28 -17.23 -2.41 0.80
N ALA A 29 -16.31 -3.31 0.44
CA ALA A 29 -15.27 -3.76 1.35
C ALA A 29 -14.18 -2.67 1.38
N VAL A 30 -13.97 -2.09 2.55
CA VAL A 30 -12.88 -1.12 2.74
C VAL A 30 -11.66 -1.90 3.21
N LEU A 31 -10.67 -2.10 2.34
CA LEU A 31 -9.39 -2.68 2.73
C LEU A 31 -8.60 -1.61 3.50
N LEU A 32 -8.88 -1.47 4.79
CA LEU A 32 -8.09 -0.64 5.69
C LEU A 32 -6.85 -1.42 6.14
N ARG A 33 -5.67 -1.02 5.66
CA ARG A 33 -4.40 -1.42 6.29
C ARG A 33 -3.68 -0.21 6.90
N PRO A 34 -3.04 -0.38 8.07
CA PRO A 34 -2.35 0.71 8.74
C PRO A 34 -0.95 0.89 8.14
N ALA A 35 -0.80 1.86 7.24
CA ALA A 35 0.48 2.49 6.96
C ALA A 35 0.24 4.00 6.95
N ALA A 36 0.52 4.64 8.10
CA ALA A 36 0.42 6.08 8.24
C ALA A 36 1.68 6.72 7.66
N ILE A 37 1.59 7.26 6.45
CA ILE A 37 2.47 8.34 5.99
C ILE A 37 1.60 9.58 5.87
N ALA A 38 2.06 10.67 6.48
CA ALA A 38 1.36 11.94 6.56
C ALA A 38 1.12 12.52 5.15
N GLY A 39 -0.06 12.26 4.60
CA GLY A 39 -0.43 12.71 3.25
C GLY A 39 -1.74 12.11 2.77
N GLY A 40 -2.83 12.34 3.52
CA GLY A 40 -4.17 11.86 3.15
C GLY A 40 -4.34 10.35 3.30
N ARG A 41 -5.38 9.92 4.02
CA ARG A 41 -5.80 8.51 4.00
C ARG A 41 -6.40 8.24 2.63
N GLN A 42 -5.61 7.74 1.67
CA GLN A 42 -6.16 7.13 0.47
C GLN A 42 -6.85 5.84 0.90
N VAL A 43 -8.17 5.90 0.97
CA VAL A 43 -9.03 4.74 1.18
C VAL A 43 -9.32 4.17 -0.20
N TRP A 44 -8.99 2.90 -0.42
CA TRP A 44 -9.27 2.18 -1.66
C TRP A 44 -10.53 1.34 -1.49
N PRO A 45 -11.72 1.83 -1.89
CA PRO A 45 -12.96 1.07 -1.77
C PRO A 45 -13.05 0.08 -2.93
N VAL A 46 -13.06 -1.21 -2.62
CA VAL A 46 -13.26 -2.27 -3.61
C VAL A 46 -14.49 -3.05 -3.18
N ALA A 47 -15.42 -3.37 -4.08
CA ALA A 47 -16.46 -4.31 -3.68
C ALA A 47 -15.79 -5.64 -3.32
N GLU A 48 -16.35 -6.36 -2.34
CA GLU A 48 -15.74 -7.58 -1.77
C GLU A 48 -15.32 -8.59 -2.86
N GLU A 49 -16.14 -8.69 -3.91
CA GLU A 49 -15.94 -9.52 -5.09
C GLU A 49 -14.71 -9.16 -5.96
N GLN A 50 -14.18 -7.93 -5.85
CA GLN A 50 -12.99 -7.49 -6.57
C GLN A 50 -11.76 -7.32 -5.67
N ALA A 51 -11.88 -7.60 -4.37
CA ALA A 51 -10.79 -7.43 -3.41
C ALA A 51 -9.57 -8.30 -3.77
N ASP A 52 -9.79 -9.56 -4.16
CA ASP A 52 -8.71 -10.47 -4.56
C ASP A 52 -8.03 -10.02 -5.85
N ALA A 53 -8.81 -9.56 -6.83
CA ALA A 53 -8.28 -9.04 -8.08
C ALA A 53 -7.48 -7.75 -7.88
N ALA A 54 -7.93 -6.88 -6.98
CA ALA A 54 -7.21 -5.66 -6.60
C ALA A 54 -5.91 -6.01 -5.87
N ALA A 55 -5.95 -6.92 -4.89
CA ALA A 55 -4.74 -7.39 -4.19
C ALA A 55 -3.73 -8.01 -5.16
N ALA A 56 -4.18 -8.81 -6.14
CA ALA A 56 -3.32 -9.36 -7.18
C ALA A 56 -2.72 -8.27 -8.08
N ALA A 57 -3.51 -7.25 -8.46
CA ALA A 57 -3.01 -6.12 -9.23
C ALA A 57 -1.98 -5.28 -8.44
N SER A 58 -2.20 -5.09 -7.13
CA SER A 58 -1.27 -4.41 -6.25
C SER A 58 0.05 -5.17 -6.09
N GLN A 59 0.00 -6.49 -5.85
CA GLN A 59 1.21 -7.31 -5.78
C GLN A 59 1.97 -7.29 -7.12
N ARG A 60 1.26 -7.38 -8.26
CA ARG A 60 1.88 -7.25 -9.59
C ARG A 60 2.54 -5.90 -9.81
N LEU A 61 1.97 -4.83 -9.26
CA LEU A 61 2.59 -3.50 -9.33
C LEU A 61 3.94 -3.53 -8.58
N VAL A 62 3.97 -4.04 -7.35
CA VAL A 62 5.23 -4.18 -6.58
C VAL A 62 6.27 -4.98 -7.38
N GLU A 63 5.88 -6.10 -7.98
CA GLU A 63 6.78 -6.97 -8.76
C GLU A 63 7.27 -6.32 -10.07
N ALA A 64 6.42 -5.56 -10.76
CA ALA A 64 6.80 -4.81 -11.95
C ALA A 64 7.85 -3.74 -11.60
N VAL A 65 7.63 -3.00 -10.51
CA VAL A 65 8.57 -1.98 -10.04
C VAL A 65 9.89 -2.61 -9.59
N ALA A 66 9.85 -3.72 -8.85
CA ALA A 66 11.05 -4.44 -8.43
C ALA A 66 11.93 -4.89 -9.61
N ARG A 67 11.31 -5.27 -10.74
CA ARG A 67 12.01 -5.65 -11.98
C ARG A 67 12.42 -4.45 -12.84
N GLY A 68 12.01 -3.23 -12.48
CA GLY A 68 12.23 -2.04 -13.30
C GLY A 68 11.37 -2.00 -14.58
N ASP A 69 10.25 -2.74 -14.63
CA ASP A 69 9.33 -2.71 -15.76
C ASP A 69 8.36 -1.53 -15.63
N SER A 70 8.85 -0.33 -15.97
CA SER A 70 8.07 0.91 -15.91
C SER A 70 6.85 0.88 -16.84
N ARG A 71 6.85 0.03 -17.87
CA ARG A 71 5.71 -0.13 -18.78
C ARG A 71 4.58 -0.88 -18.09
N GLU A 72 4.85 -2.08 -17.55
CA GLU A 72 3.83 -2.86 -16.83
C GLU A 72 3.32 -2.08 -15.62
N ALA A 73 4.22 -1.40 -14.89
CA ALA A 73 3.83 -0.53 -13.77
C ALA A 73 2.88 0.60 -14.23
N GLY A 74 3.19 1.27 -15.35
CA GLY A 74 2.33 2.30 -15.93
C GLY A 74 0.95 1.76 -16.36
N GLU A 75 0.89 0.58 -16.97
CA GLU A 75 -0.37 -0.07 -17.36
C GLU A 75 -1.23 -0.43 -16.12
N LEU A 76 -0.61 -0.92 -15.05
CA LEU A 76 -1.28 -1.24 -13.79
C LEU A 76 -1.82 0.00 -13.10
N LEU A 77 -1.05 1.09 -13.06
CA LEU A 77 -1.49 2.38 -12.53
C LEU A 77 -2.65 2.96 -13.36
N ALA A 78 -2.53 2.96 -14.69
CA ALA A 78 -3.57 3.45 -15.59
C ALA A 78 -4.86 2.62 -15.48
N SER A 79 -4.77 1.33 -15.14
CA SER A 79 -5.95 0.49 -14.93
C SER A 79 -6.78 0.89 -13.71
N GLY A 80 -6.19 1.63 -12.76
CA GLY A 80 -6.86 2.05 -11.53
C GLY A 80 -7.36 0.87 -10.70
N ARG A 81 -6.67 -0.28 -10.73
CA ARG A 81 -7.02 -1.48 -9.95
C ARG A 81 -6.02 -1.79 -8.84
N ALA A 82 -4.82 -1.24 -8.92
CA ALA A 82 -3.75 -1.44 -7.94
C ALA A 82 -3.81 -0.36 -6.86
N ASP A 83 -3.69 -0.79 -5.60
CA ASP A 83 -3.44 0.10 -4.47
C ASP A 83 -1.95 0.44 -4.43
N VAL A 84 -1.62 1.71 -4.67
CA VAL A 84 -0.24 2.22 -4.67
C VAL A 84 0.42 2.19 -3.29
N ASN A 85 -0.38 2.10 -2.23
CA ASN A 85 0.09 2.01 -0.84
C ASN A 85 0.24 0.57 -0.35
N TYR A 86 -0.06 -0.42 -1.20
CA TYR A 86 0.09 -1.82 -0.87
C TYR A 86 1.56 -2.15 -0.56
N ALA A 87 1.80 -2.81 0.57
CA ALA A 87 3.09 -3.42 0.88
C ALA A 87 3.03 -4.90 0.46
N GLY A 88 3.90 -5.24 -0.49
CA GLY A 88 3.98 -6.56 -1.10
C GLY A 88 5.34 -7.20 -0.86
N VAL A 89 5.35 -8.54 -0.86
CA VAL A 89 6.57 -9.30 -0.65
C VAL A 89 7.34 -9.43 -1.97
N VAL A 90 8.61 -9.07 -1.95
CA VAL A 90 9.55 -9.27 -3.07
C VAL A 90 10.89 -9.81 -2.59
N TRP A 91 11.65 -10.37 -3.52
CA TRP A 91 13.05 -10.76 -3.32
C TRP A 91 13.94 -9.67 -3.92
N LEU A 92 14.80 -9.09 -3.09
CA LEU A 92 15.73 -8.03 -3.46
C LEU A 92 17.13 -8.60 -3.53
N ASP A 93 17.84 -8.36 -4.63
CA ASP A 93 19.25 -8.65 -4.72
C ASP A 93 20.03 -7.52 -4.04
N ALA A 94 20.47 -7.78 -2.81
CA ALA A 94 21.28 -6.87 -2.04
C ALA A 94 22.76 -7.16 -2.28
N ARG A 95 23.50 -6.12 -2.69
CA ARG A 95 24.96 -6.18 -2.73
C ARG A 95 25.51 -5.90 -1.35
N ARG A 96 26.02 -6.93 -0.67
CA ARG A 96 26.81 -6.76 0.54
C ARG A 96 28.24 -6.45 0.16
N VAL A 97 28.66 -5.22 0.44
CA VAL A 97 30.07 -4.81 0.30
C VAL A 97 30.79 -5.27 1.56
N ALA A 98 31.71 -6.24 1.45
CA ALA A 98 32.58 -6.58 2.57
C ALA A 98 33.49 -5.40 2.89
N GLU A 99 33.68 -5.10 4.18
CA GLU A 99 34.68 -4.14 4.62
C GLU A 99 36.05 -4.58 4.09
N ALA A 100 36.66 -3.75 3.26
CA ALA A 100 37.99 -4.00 2.76
C ALA A 100 38.96 -3.92 3.94
N ALA A 101 39.60 -5.04 4.29
CA ALA A 101 40.77 -5.00 5.16
C ALA A 101 41.90 -4.28 4.39
N LEU A 102 42.05 -2.98 4.64
CA LEU A 102 43.20 -2.20 4.19
C LEU A 102 44.46 -2.81 4.82
N ARG A 103 45.15 -3.66 4.06
CA ARG A 103 46.50 -4.09 4.41
C ARG A 103 47.44 -3.04 3.83
N GLU A 104 48.25 -2.41 4.69
CA GLU A 104 49.19 -1.36 4.28
C GLU A 104 50.01 -1.84 3.06
N GLY A 105 49.80 -1.19 1.91
CA GLY A 105 50.53 -1.45 0.66
C GLY A 105 49.87 -2.36 -0.38
N ALA A 106 48.68 -2.92 -0.14
CA ALA A 106 47.98 -3.77 -1.13
C ALA A 106 46.66 -3.16 -1.61
N ALA A 107 46.30 -3.38 -2.89
CA ALA A 107 45.00 -2.99 -3.43
C ALA A 107 43.89 -3.69 -2.64
N ALA A 108 42.92 -2.91 -2.17
CA ALA A 108 41.74 -3.43 -1.47
C ALA A 108 40.94 -4.34 -2.42
N GLU A 109 40.97 -5.66 -2.19
CA GLU A 109 40.08 -6.60 -2.87
C GLU A 109 38.66 -6.45 -2.29
N LEU A 110 37.84 -5.63 -2.95
CA LEU A 110 36.44 -5.46 -2.58
C LEU A 110 35.65 -6.72 -2.97
N ARG A 111 35.53 -7.69 -2.05
CA ARG A 111 34.63 -8.83 -2.24
C ARG A 111 33.20 -8.37 -2.02
N ALA A 112 32.44 -8.24 -3.10
CA ALA A 112 31.00 -8.06 -3.03
C ALA A 112 30.31 -9.43 -3.10
N SER A 113 29.51 -9.78 -2.10
CA SER A 113 28.59 -10.91 -2.16
C SER A 113 27.19 -10.40 -2.50
N ARG A 114 26.49 -11.11 -3.39
CA ARG A 114 25.06 -10.91 -3.61
C ARG A 114 24.28 -11.75 -2.60
N GLU A 115 23.25 -11.17 -2.02
CA GLU A 115 22.34 -11.81 -1.07
C GLU A 115 20.90 -11.53 -1.52
N GLU A 116 20.04 -12.54 -1.53
CA GLU A 116 18.62 -12.34 -1.77
C GLU A 116 17.89 -12.10 -0.45
N ILE A 117 17.30 -10.91 -0.31
CA ILE A 117 16.55 -10.52 0.88
C ILE A 117 15.06 -10.54 0.55
N ARG A 118 14.29 -11.31 1.31
CA ARG A 118 12.83 -11.23 1.29
C ARG A 118 12.38 -10.02 2.09
N ALA A 119 11.73 -9.06 1.43
CA ALA A 119 11.27 -7.83 2.06
C ALA A 119 9.79 -7.55 1.73
N ASP A 120 9.09 -6.95 2.69
CA ASP A 120 7.75 -6.40 2.50
C ASP A 120 7.88 -4.89 2.28
N VAL A 121 7.60 -4.44 1.05
CA VAL A 121 7.91 -3.07 0.58
C VAL A 121 6.81 -2.55 -0.35
N SER A 122 6.66 -1.23 -0.41
CA SER A 122 5.71 -0.58 -1.31
C SER A 122 6.33 -0.31 -2.70
N PRO A 123 5.50 -0.10 -3.74
CA PRO A 123 5.97 0.32 -5.05
C PRO A 123 6.79 1.61 -4.99
N LEU A 124 6.41 2.57 -4.12
CA LEU A 124 7.12 3.84 -3.99
C LEU A 124 8.54 3.65 -3.42
N PHE A 125 8.71 2.78 -2.42
CA PHE A 125 10.03 2.47 -1.86
C PHE A 125 10.97 1.89 -2.94
N LEU A 126 10.45 0.96 -3.75
CA LEU A 126 11.20 0.35 -4.84
C LEU A 126 11.53 1.34 -5.95
N ALA A 127 10.57 2.16 -6.39
CA ALA A 127 10.77 3.16 -7.43
C ALA A 127 11.85 4.19 -7.02
N ALA A 128 11.81 4.63 -5.76
CA ALA A 128 12.83 5.53 -5.20
C ALA A 128 14.21 4.84 -5.12
N GLY A 129 14.25 3.59 -4.66
CA GLY A 129 15.49 2.80 -4.59
C GLY A 129 16.12 2.55 -5.96
N ASN A 130 15.31 2.38 -7.00
CA ASN A 130 15.76 2.22 -8.38
C ASN A 130 16.15 3.54 -9.05
N GLY A 131 15.82 4.69 -8.46
CA GLY A 131 16.05 6.01 -9.06
C GLY A 131 15.10 6.34 -10.21
N ASP A 132 13.96 5.64 -10.34
CA ASP A 132 12.98 5.91 -11.39
C ASP A 132 12.09 7.11 -11.01
N VAL A 133 12.59 8.31 -11.31
CA VAL A 133 11.91 9.57 -10.99
C VAL A 133 10.53 9.68 -11.66
N ALA A 134 10.38 9.12 -12.87
CA ALA A 134 9.10 9.18 -13.58
C ALA A 134 8.05 8.34 -12.86
N LEU A 135 8.41 7.14 -12.45
CA LEU A 135 7.53 6.25 -11.69
C LEU A 135 7.25 6.77 -10.29
N VAL A 136 8.24 7.35 -9.60
CA VAL A 136 8.02 8.03 -8.30
C VAL A 136 6.95 9.10 -8.43
N ARG A 137 6.98 9.91 -9.51
CA ARG A 137 5.95 10.93 -9.76
C ARG A 137 4.59 10.34 -10.08
N ALA A 138 4.52 9.17 -10.71
CA ALA A 138 3.25 8.52 -11.05
C ALA A 138 2.59 7.85 -9.83
N LEU A 139 3.36 7.56 -8.78
CA LEU A 139 2.90 6.93 -7.53
C LEU A 139 2.46 7.94 -6.46
N LEU A 140 2.65 9.24 -6.70
CA LEU A 140 2.31 10.35 -5.80
C LEU A 140 1.12 11.15 -6.35
#